data_AF-A0A3B7PW32-F1
#
_entry.id   AF-A0A3B7PW32-F1
#
_cell.length_a   1.000
_cell.length_b   1.000
_cell.length_c   1.000
_cell.angle_alpha   90.00
_cell.angle_beta   90.00
_cell.angle_gamma   90.00
#
_symmetry.space_group_name_H-M   'P 1'
#
loop_
_entity.id
_entity.type
_entity.pdbx_description
1 polymer ?
#
loop_
_entity_poly.entity_id
_entity_poly.type
_entity_poly.pdbx_seq_one_letter_code
_entity_poly.pdbx_strand_id
1 'polypeptide(L)' 'MNSTHADIIVPSSYCSKPYKPYKFSSEWELKRYLNDVESYQRCIADFVEKQNKEIRNHQQAASDAIDEWNRFVKYEMK' A
#
# COMPACT_ATOMS: atom_id res chain seq x y z
N MET A 1 -7.47 -3.32 24.12
CA MET A 1 -6.23 -4.01 23.69
C MET A 1 -6.00 -3.69 22.22
N ASN A 2 -5.25 -2.63 21.90
CA ASN A 2 -4.89 -2.31 20.52
C ASN A 2 -3.61 -3.07 20.17
N SER A 3 -3.78 -4.21 19.52
CA SER A 3 -2.69 -4.96 18.92
C SER A 3 -2.30 -4.30 17.59
N THR A 4 -1.33 -3.39 17.61
CA THR A 4 -0.69 -2.88 16.38
C THR A 4 0.33 -3.91 15.90
N HIS A 5 -0.16 -5.04 15.38
CA HIS A 5 0.71 -5.93 14.62
C HIS A 5 0.78 -5.32 13.22
N ALA A 6 1.89 -4.65 12.91
CA ALA A 6 2.31 -4.64 11.52
C ALA A 6 2.47 -6.12 11.15
N ASP A 7 1.70 -6.61 10.18
CA ASP A 7 1.74 -8.03 9.82
C ASP A 7 3.20 -8.45 9.59
N ILE A 8 3.62 -9.54 10.22
CA ILE A 8 4.96 -10.14 9.98
C ILE A 8 5.14 -10.57 8.52
N ILE A 9 4.05 -10.57 7.75
CA ILE A 9 3.99 -10.84 6.32
C ILE A 9 3.87 -9.51 5.59
N VAL A 10 4.88 -9.20 4.77
CA VAL A 10 4.80 -8.04 3.86
C VAL A 10 3.73 -8.33 2.80
N PRO A 11 2.72 -7.45 2.62
CA PRO A 11 1.69 -7.68 1.64
C PRO A 11 2.28 -7.65 0.22
N SER A 12 1.80 -8.53 -0.63
CA SER A 12 2.12 -8.55 -2.06
C SER A 12 1.06 -7.77 -2.83
N SER A 13 1.45 -7.13 -3.93
CA SER A 13 0.50 -6.43 -4.79
C SER A 13 -0.43 -7.37 -5.57
N TYR A 14 -0.06 -8.64 -5.72
CA TYR A 14 -0.78 -9.66 -6.51
C TYR A 14 -1.18 -9.19 -7.93
N CYS A 15 -0.52 -8.15 -8.45
CA CYS A 15 -0.83 -7.59 -9.76
C CYS A 15 -0.29 -8.49 -10.87
N SER A 16 -1.10 -8.74 -11.89
CA SER A 16 -0.72 -9.59 -13.02
C SER A 16 0.07 -8.79 -14.04
N LYS A 17 1.39 -9.01 -14.08
CA LYS A 17 2.25 -8.40 -15.08
C LYS A 17 1.86 -8.87 -16.49
N PRO A 18 1.61 -7.98 -17.45
CA PRO A 18 1.27 -8.37 -18.81
C PRO A 18 2.44 -9.04 -19.52
N TYR A 19 2.14 -10.03 -20.36
CA TYR A 19 3.14 -10.67 -21.22
C TYR A 19 3.34 -9.84 -22.49
N LYS A 20 4.59 -9.42 -22.74
CA LYS A 20 4.95 -8.75 -23.99
C LYS A 20 5.41 -9.81 -25.00
N PRO A 21 4.74 -9.96 -26.14
CA PRO A 21 5.20 -10.86 -27.20
C PRO A 21 6.49 -10.31 -27.85
N TYR A 22 7.31 -11.21 -28.42
CA TYR A 22 8.53 -10.83 -29.14
C TYR A 22 8.25 -9.88 -30.31
N LYS A 23 7.12 -10.10 -31.01
CA LYS A 23 6.61 -9.25 -32.08
C LYS A 23 5.09 -9.30 -32.04
N PHE A 24 4.45 -8.15 -32.25
CA PHE A 24 3.00 -8.07 -32.42
C PHE A 24 2.63 -8.52 -33.85
N SER A 25 1.61 -9.36 -33.95
CA SER A 25 1.07 -9.90 -35.18
C SER A 25 -0.03 -9.02 -35.79
N SER A 26 -0.61 -8.10 -35.01
CA SER A 26 -1.66 -7.19 -35.44
C SER A 26 -1.76 -5.94 -34.55
N GLU A 27 -2.44 -4.90 -35.04
CA GLU A 27 -2.79 -3.71 -34.24
C GLU A 27 -3.67 -4.06 -33.05
N TRP A 28 -4.57 -5.04 -33.21
CA TRP A 28 -5.42 -5.51 -32.12
C TRP A 28 -4.60 -6.08 -30.97
N GLU A 29 -3.55 -6.85 -31.26
CA GLU A 29 -2.68 -7.44 -30.23
C GLU A 29 -1.89 -6.36 -29.49
N LEU A 30 -1.40 -5.35 -30.21
CA LEU A 30 -0.76 -4.18 -29.61
C LEU A 30 -1.72 -3.43 -28.69
N LYS A 31 -2.95 -3.15 -29.15
CA LYS A 31 -3.96 -2.43 -28.36
C LYS A 31 -4.33 -3.21 -27.10
N ARG A 32 -4.49 -4.53 -27.21
CA ARG A 32 -4.74 -5.39 -26.04
C ARG A 32 -3.60 -5.32 -25.04
N TYR A 33 -2.35 -5.47 -25.49
CA TYR A 33 -1.18 -5.37 -24.60
C TYR A 33 -1.11 -4.01 -23.88
N LEU A 34 -1.40 -2.90 -24.58
CA LEU A 34 -1.42 -1.57 -23.97
C LEU A 34 -2.52 -1.45 -22.89
N ASN A 35 -3.71 -1.98 -23.14
CA ASN A 35 -4.78 -2.02 -22.14
C ASN A 35 -4.38 -2.86 -20.92
N ASP A 36 -3.70 -3.99 -21.13
CA ASP A 36 -3.21 -4.84 -20.03
C ASP A 36 -2.11 -4.13 -19.23
N VAL A 37 -1.24 -3.36 -19.89
CA VAL A 37 -0.24 -2.49 -19.24
C VAL A 37 -0.89 -1.41 -18.39
N GLU A 38 -1.91 -0.71 -18.91
CA GLU A 38 -2.65 0.29 -18.14
C GLU A 38 -3.33 -0.33 -16.91
N SER A 39 -3.91 -1.51 -17.08
CA SER A 39 -4.55 -2.25 -15.97
C SER A 39 -3.54 -2.64 -14.90
N TYR A 40 -2.36 -3.13 -15.30
CA TYR A 40 -1.27 -3.46 -14.39
C TYR A 40 -0.75 -2.22 -13.65
N GLN A 41 -0.57 -1.10 -14.35
CA GLN A 41 -0.14 0.16 -13.75
C GLN A 41 -1.13 0.65 -12.68
N ARG A 42 -2.44 0.61 -12.96
CA ARG A 42 -3.49 0.98 -11.99
C ARG A 42 -3.45 0.07 -10.77
N CYS A 43 -3.35 -1.23 -10.95
CA CYS A 43 -3.24 -2.18 -9.83
C CYS A 43 -2.06 -1.87 -8.91
N ILE A 44 -0.88 -1.59 -9.48
CA ILE A 44 0.30 -1.22 -8.70
C ILE A 44 0.10 0.11 -7.98
N ALA A 45 -0.48 1.11 -8.64
CA ALA A 45 -0.76 2.41 -8.03
C ALA A 45 -1.72 2.27 -6.84
N ASP A 46 -2.80 1.51 -6.98
CA ASP A 46 -3.77 1.25 -5.91
C ASP A 46 -3.11 0.55 -4.71
N PHE A 47 -2.23 -0.43 -4.97
CA PHE A 47 -1.48 -1.10 -3.92
C PHE A 47 -0.59 -0.10 -3.15
N VAL A 48 0.19 0.72 -3.87
CA VAL A 48 1.07 1.72 -3.27
C VAL A 48 0.27 2.75 -2.46
N GLU A 49 -0.86 3.22 -2.97
CA GLU A 49 -1.73 4.16 -2.26
C GLU A 49 -2.23 3.58 -0.94
N LYS A 50 -2.73 2.33 -0.96
CA LYS A 50 -3.17 1.62 0.24
C LYS A 50 -2.05 1.51 1.27
N GLN A 51 -0.86 1.07 0.85
CA GLN A 51 0.28 0.96 1.76
C GLN A 51 0.66 2.32 2.37
N ASN A 52 0.66 3.39 1.57
CA ASN A 52 0.94 4.74 2.07
C ASN A 52 -0.12 5.27 3.04
N LYS A 53 -1.39 4.87 2.85
CA LYS A 53 -2.45 5.18 3.82
C LYS A 53 -2.20 4.45 5.15
N GLU A 54 -1.88 3.16 5.12
CA GLU A 54 -1.60 2.41 6.35
C GLU A 54 -0.35 2.92 7.08
N ILE A 55 0.71 3.30 6.36
CA ILE A 55 1.89 3.95 6.95
C ILE A 55 1.48 5.20 7.73
N ARG A 56 0.63 6.06 7.15
CA ARG A 56 0.15 7.28 7.82
C ARG A 56 -0.68 6.94 9.06
N ASN A 57 -1.55 5.93 9.00
CA ASN A 57 -2.34 5.49 10.14
C ASN A 57 -1.44 5.02 11.29
N HIS A 58 -0.41 4.22 10.99
CA HIS A 58 0.54 3.74 11.98
C HIS A 58 1.38 4.87 12.59
N GLN A 59 1.83 5.83 11.76
CA GLN A 59 2.54 7.02 12.25
C GLN A 59 1.66 7.85 13.20
N GLN A 60 0.39 8.05 12.85
CA GLN A 60 -0.55 8.77 13.72
C GLN A 60 -0.78 8.02 15.04
N ALA A 61 -1.03 6.71 14.99
CA ALA A 61 -1.22 5.91 16.20
C ALA A 61 0.00 5.94 17.14
N ALA A 62 1.22 5.93 16.58
CA ALA A 62 2.43 6.10 17.37
C ALA A 62 2.52 7.49 18.01
N SER A 63 2.18 8.54 17.27
CA SER A 63 2.12 9.91 17.80
C SER A 63 1.09 10.04 18.94
N ASP A 64 -0.10 9.48 18.75
CA ASP A 64 -1.18 9.54 19.74
C ASP A 64 -0.79 8.83 21.04
N ALA A 65 -0.10 7.70 20.94
CA ALA A 65 0.41 6.97 22.11
C ALA A 65 1.49 7.76 22.88
N ILE A 66 2.37 8.46 22.17
CA ILE A 66 3.36 9.36 22.78
C ILE A 66 2.66 10.51 23.51
N ASP A 67 1.66 11.12 22.88
CA ASP A 67 0.89 12.21 23.47
C ASP A 67 0.09 11.77 24.69
N GLU A 68 -0.47 10.57 24.66
CA GLU A 68 -1.13 9.95 25.80
C GLU A 68 -0.19 9.79 26.98
N TRP A 69 1.01 9.22 26.75
CA TRP A 69 2.03 9.09 27.79
C TRP A 69 2.44 10.45 28.38
N ASN A 70 2.70 11.43 27.53
CA ASN A 70 3.08 12.77 27.96
C ASN A 70 2.00 13.43 28.82
N ARG A 71 0.72 13.22 28.48
CA ARG A 71 -0.42 13.69 29.31
C ARG A 71 -0.45 12.98 30.65
N PHE A 72 -0.34 11.65 30.67
CA PHE A 72 -0.33 10.85 31.88
C PHE A 72 0.75 11.33 32.87
N VAL A 73 2.00 11.45 32.40
CA VAL A 73 3.12 11.94 33.23
C VAL A 73 2.85 13.35 33.76
N LYS A 74 2.31 14.25 32.93
CA LYS A 74 2.09 15.65 33.31
C LYS A 74 0.97 15.85 34.33
N TYR A 75 -0.10 15.04 34.27
CA TYR A 75 -1.33 15.30 35.02
C TYR A 75 -1.65 14.25 36.09
N GLU A 76 -1.23 13.00 35.90
CA GLU A 76 -1.63 11.88 36.76
C GLU A 76 -0.50 11.39 37.68
N MET A 77 0.77 11.62 37.32
CA MET A 77 1.94 11.21 38.12
C MET A 77 2.49 12.30 39.03
N LYS A 78 1.65 13.24 39.50
CA LYS A 78 2.06 14.28 40.44
C LYS A 78 2.05 13.84 41.90
#